data_AF-A0A5N6QI62-F1
#
_entry.id   AF-A0A5N6QI62-F1
#
_cell.length_a   1.000
_cell.length_b   1.000
_cell.length_c   1.000
_cell.angle_alpha   90.00
_cell.angle_beta   90.00
_cell.angle_gamma   90.00
#
_symmetry.space_group_name_H-M   'P 1'
#
loop_
_entity.id
_entity.type
_entity.pdbx_description
1 polymer ?
#
loop_
_entity_poly.entity_id
_entity_poly.type
_entity_poly.pdbx_seq_one_letter_code
_entity_poly.pdbx_strand_id
1 'polypeptide(L)'
;MTDNSIGDDDTITSVGNSVEKLPDHLLIEIFIRVPVSDWAHISCVKKQWANLFSGECLWQAALVKTYPLASQAKRWPGPIPRGLSQRRFTALYISKHIFALEGEIDELVGHTYLFLKEELELSTMPPPSGVLHGTIIDQFIACGKSSDMAHELASQIWLAVLDSLEENEHTFCLLKTLAQEGDVFLPYPYSRSTKVQWRVFEKLFTDFRDCFSHVDYYDVLACAKNKFQAIPSAWLGY
;
A
#
# COMPACT_ATOMS: atom_id res chain seq x y z
N MET A 1 -17.01 56.96 53.95
CA MET A 1 -17.24 55.50 53.91
C MET A 1 -16.74 55.03 52.57
N THR A 2 -15.85 54.03 52.62
CA THR A 2 -14.89 53.54 51.62
C THR A 2 -15.51 52.84 50.41
N ASP A 3 -14.81 52.97 49.28
CA ASP A 3 -14.92 52.17 48.04
C ASP A 3 -14.86 50.66 48.27
N ASN A 4 -15.47 49.91 47.33
CA ASN A 4 -14.83 48.76 46.68
C ASN A 4 -15.67 48.29 45.47
N SER A 5 -15.14 48.55 44.26
CA SER A 5 -15.34 47.69 43.08
C SER A 5 -14.58 46.37 43.28
N ILE A 6 -15.11 45.25 42.78
CA ILE A 6 -14.49 43.95 42.39
C ILE A 6 -15.65 42.94 42.40
N GLY A 7 -15.94 42.14 41.37
CA GLY A 7 -15.29 41.92 40.09
C GLY A 7 -16.19 41.04 39.22
N ASP A 8 -15.92 41.07 37.92
CA ASP A 8 -16.29 40.02 36.98
C ASP A 8 -15.85 38.65 37.52
N ASP A 9 -16.70 37.64 37.41
CA ASP A 9 -16.23 36.28 37.27
C ASP A 9 -17.22 35.50 36.38
N ASP A 10 -17.02 35.68 35.08
CA ASP A 10 -17.03 34.63 34.07
C ASP A 10 -17.67 33.30 34.49
N THR A 11 -19.00 33.26 34.57
CA THR A 11 -19.72 32.00 34.42
C THR A 11 -20.14 31.82 32.96
N ILE A 12 -19.17 31.98 32.06
CA ILE A 12 -19.20 31.22 30.81
C ILE A 12 -19.05 29.79 31.26
N THR A 13 -20.17 29.09 31.43
CA THR A 13 -20.20 27.64 31.51
C THR A 13 -19.38 27.12 30.35
N SER A 14 -18.13 26.76 30.63
CA SER A 14 -17.34 25.88 29.79
C SER A 14 -18.23 24.68 29.55
N VAL A 15 -18.82 24.63 28.35
CA VAL A 15 -19.49 23.45 27.81
C VAL A 15 -18.35 22.46 27.61
N GLY A 16 -17.89 21.88 28.73
CA GLY A 16 -16.73 21.02 28.78
C GLY A 16 -16.99 19.86 27.85
N ASN A 17 -16.23 19.84 26.75
CA ASN A 17 -16.30 18.94 25.61
C ASN A 17 -17.07 17.64 25.90
N SER A 18 -18.36 17.63 25.57
CA SER A 18 -19.28 16.52 25.87
C SER A 18 -18.86 15.21 25.19
N VAL A 19 -18.20 15.31 24.03
CA VAL A 19 -17.64 14.18 23.28
C VAL A 19 -16.54 13.46 24.07
N GLU A 20 -15.77 14.17 24.90
CA GLU A 20 -14.67 13.57 25.66
C GLU A 20 -15.12 12.67 26.81
N LYS A 21 -16.37 12.80 27.23
CA LYS A 21 -16.96 12.00 28.30
C LYS A 21 -17.61 10.72 27.77
N LEU A 22 -17.64 10.53 26.45
CA LEU A 22 -18.24 9.34 25.85
C LEU A 22 -17.37 8.11 26.11
N PRO A 23 -18.00 6.96 26.42
CA PRO A 23 -17.31 5.68 26.44
C PRO A 23 -16.67 5.34 25.07
N ASP A 24 -15.55 4.62 25.11
CA ASP A 24 -14.75 4.26 23.92
C ASP A 24 -15.57 3.57 22.82
N HIS A 25 -16.54 2.71 23.16
CA HIS A 25 -17.37 2.03 22.17
C HIS A 25 -18.28 3.00 21.38
N LEU A 26 -18.75 4.09 22.03
CA LEU A 26 -19.52 5.14 21.34
C LEU A 26 -18.60 6.01 20.47
N LEU A 27 -17.39 6.31 20.96
CA LEU A 27 -16.37 7.02 20.17
C LEU A 27 -16.00 6.24 18.91
N ILE A 28 -15.76 4.93 19.03
CA ILE A 28 -15.49 4.04 17.89
C ILE A 28 -16.65 4.10 16.90
N GLU A 29 -17.91 3.94 17.34
CA GLU A 29 -19.07 3.95 16.44
C GLU A 29 -19.24 5.29 15.71
N ILE A 30 -18.90 6.41 16.37
CA ILE A 30 -18.87 7.73 15.75
C ILE A 30 -17.73 7.80 14.72
N PHE A 31 -16.51 7.43 15.08
CA PHE A 31 -15.34 7.55 14.19
C PHE A 31 -15.47 6.70 12.92
N ILE A 32 -15.99 5.47 13.02
CA ILE A 32 -16.18 4.61 11.84
C ILE A 32 -17.33 5.08 10.92
N ARG A 33 -18.06 6.15 11.26
CA ARG A 33 -19.03 6.83 10.38
C ARG A 33 -18.43 7.98 9.60
N VAL A 34 -17.27 8.47 10.02
CA VAL A 34 -16.55 9.56 9.34
C VAL A 34 -15.76 8.98 8.16
N PRO A 35 -15.60 9.71 7.04
CA PRO A 35 -14.74 9.29 5.94
C PRO A 35 -13.33 8.90 6.39
N VAL A 36 -12.78 7.83 5.79
CA VAL A 36 -11.44 7.30 6.12
C VAL A 36 -10.34 8.35 5.94
N SER A 37 -10.52 9.31 5.02
CA SER A 37 -9.61 10.44 4.80
C SER A 37 -9.35 11.28 6.06
N ASP A 38 -10.32 11.31 6.98
CA ASP A 38 -10.26 12.16 8.16
C ASP A 38 -9.72 11.42 9.38
N TRP A 39 -9.54 10.09 9.30
CA TRP A 39 -9.17 9.26 10.44
C TRP A 39 -7.78 9.59 10.99
N ALA A 40 -6.83 9.91 10.12
CA ALA A 40 -5.51 10.36 10.54
C ALA A 40 -5.60 11.63 11.39
N HIS A 41 -6.35 12.64 10.93
CA HIS A 41 -6.57 13.89 11.64
C HIS A 41 -7.27 13.66 12.99
N ILE A 42 -8.32 12.83 13.02
CA ILE A 42 -9.03 12.48 14.26
C ILE A 42 -8.07 11.81 15.25
N SER A 43 -7.26 10.85 14.80
CA SER A 43 -6.32 10.15 15.66
C SER A 43 -5.33 11.09 16.37
N CYS A 44 -4.97 12.22 15.72
CA CYS A 44 -4.03 13.21 16.25
C CYS A 44 -4.63 14.18 17.27
N VAL A 45 -5.96 14.25 17.43
CA VAL A 45 -6.61 15.23 18.32
C VAL A 45 -6.30 14.96 19.80
N LYS A 46 -6.24 13.69 20.21
CA LYS A 46 -6.02 13.31 21.62
C LYS A 46 -5.37 11.94 21.72
N LYS A 47 -4.51 11.76 22.73
CA LYS A 47 -3.84 10.47 23.01
C LYS A 47 -4.82 9.31 23.17
N GLN A 48 -5.96 9.53 23.84
CA GLN A 48 -7.00 8.50 23.96
C GLN A 48 -7.50 8.04 22.59
N TRP A 49 -7.73 8.97 21.66
CA TRP A 49 -8.25 8.65 20.33
C TRP A 49 -7.18 7.94 19.50
N ALA A 50 -5.93 8.40 19.55
CA ALA A 50 -4.80 7.69 18.97
C ALA A 50 -4.77 6.21 19.43
N ASN A 51 -4.91 5.97 20.73
CA ASN A 51 -4.94 4.61 21.28
C ASN A 51 -6.11 3.76 20.72
N LEU A 52 -7.28 4.37 20.46
CA LEU A 52 -8.39 3.67 19.82
C LEU A 52 -8.06 3.28 18.37
N PHE A 53 -7.42 4.17 17.61
CA PHE A 53 -6.96 3.89 16.24
C PHE A 53 -5.80 2.90 16.18
N SER A 54 -5.04 2.72 17.26
CA SER A 54 -4.05 1.63 17.37
C SER A 54 -4.65 0.30 17.83
N GLY A 55 -5.91 0.29 18.26
CA GLY A 55 -6.57 -0.88 18.86
C GLY A 55 -7.39 -1.69 17.86
N GLU A 56 -7.42 -3.01 18.05
CA GLU A 56 -8.16 -3.95 17.18
C GLU A 56 -9.68 -3.69 17.16
N CYS A 57 -10.27 -3.24 18.27
CA CYS A 57 -11.72 -3.06 18.36
C CYS A 57 -12.26 -2.07 17.32
N LEU A 58 -11.55 -0.97 17.07
CA LEU A 58 -11.97 0.05 16.09
C LEU A 58 -11.94 -0.54 14.68
N TRP A 59 -10.84 -1.18 14.30
CA TRP A 59 -10.67 -1.76 12.97
C TRP A 59 -11.60 -2.93 12.72
N GLN A 60 -11.86 -3.77 13.74
CA GLN A 60 -12.83 -4.85 13.62
C GLN A 60 -14.25 -4.31 13.43
N ALA A 61 -14.64 -3.26 14.16
CA ALA A 61 -15.94 -2.60 13.97
C ALA A 61 -16.05 -1.97 12.56
N ALA A 62 -14.98 -1.32 12.09
CA ALA A 62 -14.89 -0.75 10.75
C ALA A 62 -15.02 -1.81 9.66
N LEU A 63 -14.36 -2.96 9.81
CA LEU A 63 -14.44 -4.11 8.90
C LEU A 63 -15.86 -4.65 8.79
N VAL A 64 -16.49 -4.96 9.93
CA VAL A 64 -17.84 -5.54 9.98
C VAL A 64 -18.84 -4.59 9.32
N LYS A 65 -18.68 -3.29 9.53
CA LYS A 65 -19.55 -2.26 8.97
C LYS A 65 -19.35 -2.07 7.47
N THR A 66 -18.10 -1.95 7.02
CA THR A 66 -17.78 -1.52 5.65
C THR A 66 -17.72 -2.71 4.68
N TYR A 67 -17.28 -3.86 5.17
CA TYR A 67 -17.07 -5.08 4.38
C TYR A 67 -17.67 -6.32 5.09
N PRO A 68 -19.00 -6.34 5.33
CA PRO A 68 -19.65 -7.40 6.11
C PRO A 68 -19.42 -8.80 5.53
N LEU A 69 -19.36 -8.92 4.20
CA LEU A 69 -19.16 -10.20 3.50
C LEU A 69 -17.71 -10.68 3.57
N ALA A 70 -16.72 -9.79 3.53
CA ALA A 70 -15.29 -10.14 3.61
C ALA A 70 -14.89 -10.74 4.97
N SER A 71 -15.67 -10.46 6.02
CA SER A 71 -15.46 -11.03 7.36
C SER A 71 -15.66 -12.55 7.43
N GLN A 72 -16.33 -13.16 6.45
CA GLN A 72 -16.82 -14.54 6.53
C GLN A 72 -15.84 -15.60 5.97
N ALA A 73 -14.81 -15.20 5.23
CA ALA A 73 -13.84 -16.15 4.66
C ALA A 73 -12.95 -16.77 5.75
N LYS A 74 -13.10 -18.08 6.02
CA LYS A 74 -12.38 -18.78 7.12
C LYS A 74 -11.02 -19.36 6.74
N ARG A 75 -10.68 -19.50 5.46
CA ARG A 75 -9.42 -20.11 5.03
C ARG A 75 -8.56 -19.09 4.29
N TRP A 76 -7.37 -18.85 4.81
CA TRP A 76 -6.34 -18.02 4.18
C TRP A 76 -5.07 -18.86 3.97
N PRO A 77 -5.03 -19.66 2.89
CA PRO A 77 -3.85 -20.46 2.56
C PRO A 77 -2.75 -19.57 1.95
N GLY A 78 -1.54 -20.11 1.81
CA GLY A 78 -0.44 -19.45 1.11
C GLY A 78 0.57 -18.72 2.02
N PRO A 79 1.64 -18.18 1.43
CA PRO A 79 2.78 -17.62 2.16
C PRO A 79 2.56 -16.20 2.73
N ILE A 80 1.61 -15.42 2.19
CA ILE A 80 1.37 -14.04 2.60
C ILE A 80 0.31 -14.03 3.71
N PRO A 81 0.62 -13.52 4.92
CA PRO A 81 -0.33 -13.54 6.02
C PRO A 81 -1.45 -12.51 5.86
N ARG A 82 -2.67 -12.91 6.23
CA ARG A 82 -3.85 -12.02 6.28
C ARG A 82 -3.73 -10.91 7.33
N GLY A 83 -2.97 -11.15 8.39
CA GLY A 83 -2.82 -10.20 9.49
C GLY A 83 -4.12 -9.91 10.27
N LEU A 84 -4.08 -8.84 11.06
CA LEU A 84 -5.16 -8.41 11.95
C LEU A 84 -6.13 -7.43 11.26
N SER A 85 -7.11 -6.91 12.02
CA SER A 85 -8.25 -6.17 11.48
C SER A 85 -7.82 -4.92 10.72
N GLN A 86 -6.80 -4.21 11.20
CA GLN A 86 -6.25 -3.04 10.52
C GLN A 86 -5.70 -3.39 9.13
N ARG A 87 -4.82 -4.41 9.05
CA ARG A 87 -4.22 -4.84 7.78
C ARG A 87 -5.29 -5.27 6.79
N ARG A 88 -6.28 -6.03 7.26
CA ARG A 88 -7.41 -6.49 6.45
C ARG A 88 -8.27 -5.34 5.94
N PHE A 89 -8.55 -4.34 6.79
CA PHE A 89 -9.31 -3.16 6.38
C PHE A 89 -8.56 -2.38 5.30
N THR A 90 -7.26 -2.16 5.50
CA THR A 90 -6.40 -1.47 4.53
C THR A 90 -6.32 -2.25 3.21
N ALA A 91 -6.18 -3.57 3.25
CA ALA A 91 -6.18 -4.42 2.07
C ALA A 91 -7.49 -4.30 1.27
N LEU A 92 -8.64 -4.40 1.94
CA LEU A 92 -9.95 -4.24 1.31
C LEU A 92 -10.16 -2.84 0.73
N TYR A 93 -9.71 -1.82 1.45
CA TYR A 93 -9.73 -0.44 0.97
C TYR A 93 -8.90 -0.28 -0.30
N ILE A 94 -7.66 -0.77 -0.32
CA ILE A 94 -6.79 -0.75 -1.50
C ILE A 94 -7.41 -1.51 -2.66
N SER A 95 -7.90 -2.73 -2.42
CA SER A 95 -8.52 -3.57 -3.45
C SER A 95 -9.70 -2.83 -4.13
N LYS A 96 -10.54 -2.16 -3.33
CA LYS A 96 -11.67 -1.37 -3.82
C LYS A 96 -11.25 -0.13 -4.60
N HIS A 97 -10.24 0.60 -4.13
CA HIS A 97 -9.92 1.94 -4.63
C HIS A 97 -8.83 1.96 -5.70
N ILE A 98 -7.95 0.96 -5.75
CA ILE A 98 -6.83 0.89 -6.71
C ILE A 98 -7.15 -0.04 -7.88
N PHE A 99 -7.73 -1.22 -7.62
CA PHE A 99 -7.83 -2.27 -8.63
C PHE A 99 -9.18 -2.34 -9.35
N ALA A 100 -10.20 -1.60 -8.89
CA ALA A 100 -11.53 -1.48 -9.50
C ALA A 100 -12.02 -2.78 -10.18
N LEU A 101 -11.83 -3.93 -9.53
CA LEU A 101 -12.15 -5.23 -10.10
C LEU A 101 -13.67 -5.32 -10.28
N GLU A 102 -14.14 -5.63 -11.49
CA GLU A 102 -15.55 -5.86 -11.78
C GLU A 102 -16.02 -7.12 -11.01
N GLY A 103 -16.56 -6.95 -9.80
CA GLY A 103 -17.05 -8.06 -8.98
C GLY A 103 -16.97 -7.83 -7.47
N GLU A 104 -16.86 -8.93 -6.71
CA GLU A 104 -16.61 -8.88 -5.27
C GLU A 104 -15.19 -8.40 -4.99
N ILE A 105 -15.04 -7.51 -3.99
CA ILE A 105 -13.74 -7.00 -3.55
C ILE A 105 -12.86 -8.17 -3.11
N ASP A 106 -11.76 -8.39 -3.82
CA ASP A 106 -10.82 -9.46 -3.49
C ASP A 106 -9.83 -8.97 -2.42
N GLU A 107 -10.06 -9.34 -1.17
CA GLU A 107 -9.15 -9.07 -0.04
C GLU A 107 -7.72 -9.54 -0.35
N LEU A 108 -7.57 -10.62 -1.13
CA LEU A 108 -6.29 -11.19 -1.53
C LEU A 108 -5.42 -10.20 -2.30
N VAL A 109 -6.02 -9.48 -3.25
CA VAL A 109 -5.32 -8.49 -4.10
C VAL A 109 -4.79 -7.34 -3.26
N GLY A 110 -5.56 -6.90 -2.27
CA GLY A 110 -5.11 -5.87 -1.34
C GLY A 110 -3.93 -6.32 -0.48
N HIS A 111 -3.94 -7.55 0.01
CA HIS A 111 -2.84 -8.08 0.83
C HIS A 111 -1.57 -8.32 0.04
N THR A 112 -1.67 -8.80 -1.19
CA THR A 112 -0.51 -8.98 -2.08
C THR A 112 0.09 -7.65 -2.49
N TYR A 113 -0.73 -6.62 -2.73
CA TYR A 113 -0.25 -5.25 -2.93
C TYR A 113 0.51 -4.73 -1.71
N LEU A 114 -0.08 -4.83 -0.51
CA LEU A 114 0.56 -4.37 0.72
C LEU A 114 1.88 -5.10 0.97
N PHE A 115 1.89 -6.42 0.83
CA PHE A 115 3.10 -7.23 0.94
C PHE A 115 4.20 -6.73 0.00
N LEU A 116 3.90 -6.60 -1.30
CA LEU A 116 4.90 -6.18 -2.27
C LEU A 116 5.40 -4.77 -1.99
N LYS A 117 4.50 -3.85 -1.63
CA LYS A 117 4.85 -2.48 -1.29
C LYS A 117 5.76 -2.40 -0.06
N GLU A 118 5.42 -3.13 1.01
CA GLU A 118 6.21 -3.21 2.25
C GLU A 118 7.62 -3.77 1.97
N GLU A 119 7.72 -4.83 1.17
CA GLU A 119 9.01 -5.42 0.81
C GLU A 119 9.89 -4.46 0.00
N LEU A 120 9.30 -3.64 -0.87
CA LEU A 120 10.05 -2.69 -1.72
C LEU A 120 10.41 -1.38 -1.00
N GLU A 121 9.52 -0.85 -0.14
CA GLU A 121 9.70 0.45 0.53
C GLU A 121 10.40 0.34 1.88
N LEU A 122 10.12 -0.70 2.66
CA LEU A 122 10.58 -0.79 4.07
C LEU A 122 11.76 -1.75 4.27
N SER A 123 11.98 -2.68 3.34
CA SER A 123 13.10 -3.61 3.44
C SER A 123 14.40 -2.91 3.10
N THR A 124 15.37 -2.94 4.02
CA THR A 124 16.73 -2.45 3.78
C THR A 124 17.49 -3.32 2.78
N MET A 125 17.07 -4.58 2.63
CA MET A 125 17.62 -5.57 1.70
C MET A 125 16.45 -6.42 1.17
N PRO A 126 15.67 -5.91 0.20
CA PRO A 126 14.54 -6.64 -0.34
C PRO A 126 14.99 -7.98 -0.93
N PRO A 127 14.18 -9.05 -0.79
CA PRO A 127 14.41 -10.28 -1.53
C PRO A 127 14.48 -10.02 -3.05
N PRO A 128 15.19 -10.86 -3.81
CA PRO A 128 15.20 -10.73 -5.27
C PRO A 128 13.78 -10.72 -5.84
N SER A 129 13.53 -9.92 -6.88
CA SER A 129 12.18 -9.72 -7.39
C SER A 129 11.50 -11.01 -7.87
N GLY A 130 12.29 -11.99 -8.32
CA GLY A 130 11.80 -13.33 -8.67
C GLY A 130 11.19 -14.08 -7.47
N VAL A 131 11.77 -13.92 -6.27
CA VAL A 131 11.23 -14.51 -5.03
C VAL A 131 9.94 -13.80 -4.62
N LEU A 132 9.92 -12.46 -4.69
CA LEU A 132 8.71 -11.68 -4.40
C LEU A 132 7.58 -12.03 -5.35
N HIS A 133 7.86 -12.08 -6.66
CA HIS A 133 6.88 -12.46 -7.67
C HIS A 133 6.39 -13.90 -7.47
N GLY A 134 7.30 -14.85 -7.23
CA GLY A 134 6.92 -16.24 -6.97
C GLY A 134 6.05 -16.39 -5.72
N THR A 135 6.33 -15.63 -4.66
CA THR A 135 5.50 -15.60 -3.43
C THR A 135 4.08 -15.13 -3.73
N ILE A 136 3.92 -14.10 -4.58
CA ILE A 136 2.60 -13.59 -5.00
C ILE A 136 1.86 -14.65 -5.83
N ILE A 137 2.56 -15.30 -6.77
CA ILE A 137 2.00 -16.38 -7.58
C ILE A 137 1.52 -17.54 -6.70
N ASP A 138 2.36 -18.02 -5.80
CA ASP A 138 2.04 -19.12 -4.87
C ASP A 138 0.86 -18.75 -3.98
N GLN A 139 0.76 -17.49 -3.56
CA GLN A 139 -0.37 -16.99 -2.79
C GLN A 139 -1.70 -17.09 -3.57
N PHE A 140 -1.72 -16.67 -4.83
CA PHE A 140 -2.92 -16.75 -5.66
C PHE A 140 -3.32 -18.19 -5.97
N ILE A 141 -2.35 -19.05 -6.31
CA ILE A 141 -2.59 -20.47 -6.59
C ILE A 141 -3.09 -21.19 -5.33
N ALA A 142 -2.50 -20.93 -4.16
CA ALA A 142 -2.94 -21.51 -2.89
C ALA A 142 -4.39 -21.12 -2.55
N CYS A 143 -4.82 -19.92 -2.95
CA CYS A 143 -6.20 -19.44 -2.84
C CYS A 143 -7.12 -19.92 -3.97
N GLY A 144 -6.66 -20.81 -4.85
CA GLY A 144 -7.48 -21.46 -5.87
C GLY A 144 -7.60 -20.71 -7.19
N LYS A 145 -6.80 -19.66 -7.44
CA LYS A 145 -6.73 -19.01 -8.75
C LYS A 145 -5.95 -19.90 -9.74
N SER A 146 -6.29 -19.84 -11.02
CA SER A 146 -5.49 -20.47 -12.08
C SER A 146 -4.15 -19.76 -12.24
N SER A 147 -3.17 -20.43 -12.86
CA SER A 147 -1.86 -19.83 -13.18
C SER A 147 -2.00 -18.54 -14.01
N ASP A 148 -2.93 -18.52 -14.97
CA ASP A 148 -3.17 -17.34 -15.81
C ASP A 148 -3.73 -16.17 -15.04
N MET A 149 -4.73 -16.43 -14.18
CA MET A 149 -5.30 -15.40 -13.32
C MET A 149 -4.28 -14.89 -12.30
N ALA A 150 -3.49 -15.80 -11.71
CA ALA A 150 -2.42 -15.44 -10.78
C ALA A 150 -1.38 -14.53 -11.44
N HIS A 151 -0.94 -14.85 -12.67
CA HIS A 151 0.02 -14.06 -13.42
C HIS A 151 -0.51 -12.68 -13.81
N GLU A 152 -1.77 -12.60 -14.26
CA GLU A 152 -2.41 -11.33 -14.62
C GLU A 152 -2.58 -10.43 -13.40
N LEU A 153 -3.14 -10.96 -12.30
CA LEU A 153 -3.29 -10.21 -11.05
C LEU A 153 -1.93 -9.77 -10.49
N ALA A 154 -0.94 -10.65 -10.48
CA ALA A 154 0.41 -10.30 -10.05
C ALA A 154 1.00 -9.17 -10.91
N SER A 155 0.79 -9.19 -12.22
CA SER A 155 1.23 -8.13 -13.12
C SER A 155 0.56 -6.79 -12.81
N GLN A 156 -0.75 -6.78 -12.59
CA GLN A 156 -1.48 -5.57 -12.19
C GLN A 156 -0.99 -5.01 -10.87
N ILE A 157 -0.75 -5.89 -9.88
CA ILE A 157 -0.23 -5.49 -8.57
C ILE A 157 1.16 -4.89 -8.68
N TRP A 158 2.07 -5.51 -9.43
CA TRP A 158 3.40 -4.97 -9.67
C TRP A 158 3.35 -3.57 -10.28
N LEU A 159 2.51 -3.37 -11.31
CA LEU A 159 2.35 -2.05 -11.93
C LEU A 159 1.83 -1.02 -10.93
N ALA A 160 0.77 -1.35 -10.18
CA ALA A 160 0.19 -0.46 -9.19
C ALA A 160 1.19 -0.11 -8.06
N VAL A 161 2.02 -1.06 -7.62
CA VAL A 161 3.03 -0.80 -6.60
C VAL A 161 4.11 0.13 -7.16
N LEU A 162 4.68 -0.18 -8.34
CA LEU A 162 5.70 0.65 -9.00
C LEU A 162 5.23 2.09 -9.24
N ASP A 163 3.97 2.27 -9.61
CA ASP A 163 3.36 3.58 -9.81
C ASP A 163 3.19 4.36 -8.51
N SER A 164 3.05 3.65 -7.38
CA SER A 164 2.84 4.26 -6.07
C SER A 164 4.11 4.51 -5.26
N LEU A 165 5.28 4.05 -5.71
CA LEU A 165 6.57 4.28 -5.04
C LEU A 165 6.93 5.76 -5.08
N GLU A 166 7.41 6.28 -3.95
CA GLU A 166 7.87 7.66 -3.81
C GLU A 166 9.11 7.96 -4.67
N GLU A 167 9.20 9.17 -5.21
CA GLU A 167 10.35 9.63 -6.00
C GLU A 167 11.51 10.07 -5.09
N ASN A 168 12.27 9.08 -4.62
CA ASN A 168 13.43 9.30 -3.74
C ASN A 168 14.63 8.43 -4.16
N GLU A 169 15.79 8.67 -3.54
CA GLU A 169 17.04 7.96 -3.85
C GLU A 169 16.95 6.45 -3.60
N HIS A 170 16.19 6.04 -2.58
CA HIS A 170 15.94 4.62 -2.30
C HIS A 170 15.19 3.95 -3.45
N THR A 171 14.12 4.57 -3.95
CA THR A 171 13.37 4.07 -5.10
C THR A 171 14.23 4.01 -6.36
N PHE A 172 15.10 5.00 -6.60
CA PHE A 172 16.02 4.96 -7.72
C PHE A 172 16.95 3.73 -7.65
N CYS A 173 17.59 3.52 -6.50
CA CYS A 173 18.47 2.37 -6.27
C CYS A 173 17.72 1.05 -6.46
N LEU A 174 16.52 0.95 -5.89
CA LEU A 174 15.65 -0.21 -6.02
C LEU A 174 15.33 -0.52 -7.48
N LEU A 175 14.85 0.46 -8.25
CA LEU A 175 14.48 0.27 -9.65
C LEU A 175 15.71 -0.14 -10.49
N LYS A 176 16.88 0.44 -10.22
CA LYS A 176 18.13 0.04 -10.87
C LYS A 176 18.45 -1.43 -10.60
N THR A 177 18.34 -1.89 -9.35
CA THR A 177 18.48 -3.31 -9.00
C THR A 177 17.47 -4.16 -9.76
N LEU A 178 16.18 -3.78 -9.77
CA LEU A 178 15.13 -4.52 -10.47
C LEU A 178 15.35 -4.63 -11.99
N ALA A 179 15.97 -3.62 -12.60
CA ALA A 179 16.31 -3.57 -14.03
C ALA A 179 17.53 -4.45 -14.38
N GLN A 180 18.49 -4.53 -13.46
CA GLN A 180 19.73 -5.29 -13.60
C GLN A 180 19.59 -6.75 -13.15
N GLU A 181 18.59 -7.07 -12.34
CA GLU A 181 18.21 -8.44 -12.06
C GLU A 181 17.92 -9.16 -13.38
N GLY A 182 18.81 -10.10 -13.73
CA GLY A 182 18.67 -10.88 -14.94
C GLY A 182 17.35 -11.64 -14.95
N ASP A 183 16.81 -11.89 -16.14
CA ASP A 183 15.76 -12.90 -16.28
C ASP A 183 16.42 -14.27 -16.01
N VAL A 184 16.47 -14.67 -14.74
CA VAL A 184 16.51 -16.10 -14.44
C VAL A 184 15.30 -16.67 -15.16
N PHE A 185 15.52 -17.60 -16.10
CA PHE A 185 14.48 -18.24 -16.88
C PHE A 185 13.54 -19.01 -15.94
N LEU A 186 12.65 -18.29 -15.27
CA LEU A 186 11.60 -18.86 -14.45
C LEU A 186 10.47 -19.29 -15.39
N PRO A 187 9.96 -20.51 -15.24
CA PRO A 187 8.85 -20.97 -16.06
C PRO A 187 7.61 -20.12 -15.78
N TYR A 188 6.75 -19.96 -16.78
CA TYR A 188 5.42 -19.40 -16.56
C TYR A 188 4.68 -20.19 -15.46
N PRO A 189 3.99 -19.55 -14.51
CA PRO A 189 3.68 -18.11 -14.38
C PRO A 189 4.69 -17.27 -13.55
N TYR A 190 5.84 -17.83 -13.19
CA TYR A 190 6.80 -17.24 -12.24
C TYR A 190 7.74 -16.18 -12.85
N SER A 191 7.71 -15.99 -14.17
CA SER A 191 8.40 -14.87 -14.81
C SER A 191 7.55 -13.60 -14.73
N ARG A 192 8.16 -12.45 -14.40
CA ARG A 192 7.46 -11.16 -14.44
C ARG A 192 7.08 -10.82 -15.88
N SER A 193 5.88 -10.29 -16.09
CA SER A 193 5.41 -9.90 -17.42
C SER A 193 6.26 -8.78 -18.02
N THR A 194 6.35 -8.76 -19.34
CA THR A 194 7.09 -7.73 -20.10
C THR A 194 6.60 -6.31 -19.76
N LYS A 195 5.31 -6.14 -19.45
CA LYS A 195 4.73 -4.85 -19.03
C LYS A 195 5.34 -4.35 -17.71
N VAL A 196 5.47 -5.23 -16.72
CA VAL A 196 6.09 -4.90 -15.43
C VAL A 196 7.55 -4.53 -15.63
N GLN A 197 8.29 -5.33 -16.41
CA GLN A 197 9.70 -5.04 -16.70
C GLN A 197 9.84 -3.70 -17.42
N TRP A 198 9.01 -3.44 -18.43
CA TRP A 198 8.99 -2.18 -19.16
C TRP A 198 8.77 -0.98 -18.23
N ARG A 199 7.80 -1.09 -17.30
CA ARG A 199 7.47 0.00 -16.38
C ARG A 199 8.65 0.40 -15.48
N VAL A 200 9.48 -0.56 -15.06
CA VAL A 200 10.71 -0.29 -14.30
C VAL A 200 11.67 0.60 -15.11
N PHE A 201 11.95 0.23 -16.36
CA PHE A 201 12.83 1.02 -17.24
C PHE A 201 12.23 2.37 -17.58
N GLU A 202 10.92 2.43 -17.81
CA GLU A 202 10.22 3.68 -18.07
C GLU A 202 10.44 4.66 -16.92
N LYS A 203 10.11 4.28 -15.68
CA LYS A 203 10.34 5.14 -14.50
C LYS A 203 11.80 5.57 -14.35
N LEU A 204 12.75 4.66 -14.57
CA LEU A 204 14.17 5.00 -14.51
C LEU A 204 14.55 6.08 -15.52
N PHE A 205 14.12 5.95 -16.77
CA PHE A 205 14.52 6.87 -17.84
C PHE A 205 13.64 8.12 -17.96
N THR A 206 12.47 8.16 -17.32
CA THR A 206 11.60 9.34 -17.27
C THR A 206 11.73 10.07 -15.95
N ASP A 207 11.44 9.41 -14.84
CA ASP A 207 11.24 10.04 -13.53
C ASP A 207 12.58 10.25 -12.83
N PHE A 208 13.53 9.33 -13.01
CA PHE A 208 14.84 9.34 -12.34
C PHE A 208 16.03 9.58 -13.28
N ARG A 209 15.78 10.14 -14.48
CA ARG A 209 16.85 10.31 -15.47
C ARG A 209 18.05 11.05 -14.90
N ASP A 210 17.80 12.16 -14.22
CA ASP A 210 18.84 13.05 -13.71
C ASP A 210 19.63 12.46 -12.54
N CYS A 211 19.17 11.32 -11.98
CA CYS A 211 19.84 10.59 -10.91
C CYS A 211 20.95 9.66 -11.42
N PHE A 212 21.00 9.36 -12.72
CA PHE A 212 22.05 8.51 -13.27
C PHE A 212 23.43 9.15 -13.20
N SER A 213 24.47 8.33 -13.12
CA SER A 213 25.79 8.69 -13.61
C SER A 213 25.90 8.29 -15.10
N HIS A 214 26.85 8.87 -15.83
CA HIS A 214 27.06 8.52 -17.24
C HIS A 214 27.25 7.00 -17.45
N VAL A 215 28.03 6.34 -16.58
CA VAL A 215 28.28 4.89 -16.69
C VAL A 215 27.01 4.11 -16.41
N ASP A 216 26.33 4.43 -15.31
CA ASP A 216 25.11 3.73 -14.90
C ASP A 216 23.99 3.82 -15.93
N TYR A 217 23.86 4.98 -16.58
CA TYR A 217 22.87 5.19 -17.64
C TYR A 217 23.09 4.21 -18.79
N TYR A 218 24.33 4.09 -19.29
CA TYR A 218 24.63 3.21 -20.42
C TYR A 218 24.49 1.73 -20.05
N ASP A 219 24.85 1.34 -18.83
CA ASP A 219 24.68 -0.04 -18.35
C ASP A 219 23.20 -0.44 -18.30
N VAL A 220 22.36 0.40 -17.69
CA VAL A 220 20.91 0.15 -17.62
C VAL A 220 20.28 0.22 -19.01
N LEU A 221 20.73 1.12 -19.88
CA LEU A 221 20.25 1.20 -21.27
C LEU A 221 20.62 -0.06 -22.08
N ALA A 222 21.80 -0.64 -21.85
CA ALA A 222 22.19 -1.90 -22.45
C ALA A 222 21.29 -3.05 -21.99
N CYS A 223 20.95 -3.10 -20.69
CA CYS A 223 19.96 -4.05 -20.16
C CYS A 223 18.61 -3.91 -20.87
N ALA A 224 18.11 -2.69 -21.04
CA ALA A 224 16.85 -2.42 -21.75
C ALA A 224 16.90 -2.91 -23.21
N LYS A 225 17.99 -2.61 -23.94
CA LYS A 225 18.18 -3.05 -25.34
C LYS A 225 18.28 -4.56 -25.50
N ASN A 226 18.81 -5.27 -24.50
CA ASN A 226 18.85 -6.73 -24.53
C ASN A 226 17.45 -7.33 -24.32
N LYS A 227 16.63 -6.70 -23.45
CA LYS A 227 15.29 -7.18 -23.11
C LYS A 227 14.23 -6.82 -24.15
N PHE A 228 14.29 -5.64 -24.77
CA PHE A 228 13.25 -5.14 -25.66
C PHE A 228 13.76 -4.93 -27.09
N GLN A 229 12.98 -5.37 -28.07
CA GLN A 229 13.33 -5.21 -29.49
C GLN A 229 13.35 -3.74 -29.93
N ALA A 230 12.48 -2.91 -29.37
CA ALA A 230 12.40 -1.49 -29.64
C ALA A 230 12.29 -0.72 -28.33
N ILE A 231 13.17 0.27 -28.14
CA ILE A 231 13.13 1.19 -27.01
C ILE A 231 12.68 2.57 -27.47
N PRO A 232 11.96 3.34 -26.64
CA PRO A 232 11.49 4.67 -27.00
C PRO A 232 12.66 5.64 -27.18
N SER A 233 12.55 6.54 -28.17
CA SER A 233 13.50 7.64 -28.31
C SER A 233 13.52 8.54 -27.08
N ALA A 234 12.40 8.63 -26.35
CA ALA A 234 12.32 9.34 -25.09
C ALA A 234 13.33 8.82 -24.06
N TRP A 235 13.71 7.54 -24.08
CA TRP A 235 14.72 7.01 -23.16
C TRP A 235 16.14 7.36 -23.57
N LEU A 236 16.33 7.85 -24.80
CA LEU A 236 17.61 8.26 -25.36
C LEU A 236 17.80 9.77 -25.15
N GLY A 237 19.00 10.18 -24.74
CA GLY A 237 19.34 11.60 -24.61
C GLY A 237 19.78 11.98 -23.20
N TYR A 238 20.72 11.20 -22.66
CA TYR A 238 21.53 11.57 -21.51
C TYR A 238 22.81 12.24 -21.99
#